data_AF-A0A0B8QK21-F1
#
_entry.id   AF-A0A0B8QK21-F1
#
_cell.length_a   1.000
_cell.length_b   1.000
_cell.length_c   1.000
_cell.angle_alpha   90.00
_cell.angle_beta   90.00
_cell.angle_gamma   90.00
#
_symmetry.space_group_name_H-M   'P 1'
#
loop_
_entity.id
_entity.type
_entity.pdbx_description
1 polymer ?
#
loop_
_entity_poly.entity_id
_entity_poly.type
_entity_poly.pdbx_seq_one_letter_code
_entity_poly.pdbx_strand_id
1 'polypeptide(L)'
;MAEDVSLSQVAEQFGTPTYVYSRATLERHWKAFDQSVGDFPHLVCYAVKANSNIGVLNALARLGSGFDIVSRGELERVVAAGGDPSKVVFSGVGKTADEIQRALD
;
A
#
# COMPACT_ATOMS: atom_id res chain seq x y z
N MET A 1 -16.25 -10.34 13.86
CA MET A 1 -15.01 -9.74 14.40
C MET A 1 -14.11 -9.37 13.23
N ALA A 2 -13.31 -8.32 13.36
CA ALA A 2 -12.13 -8.09 12.53
C ALA A 2 -10.92 -8.30 13.45
N GLU A 3 -10.17 -9.39 13.23
CA GLU A 3 -9.22 -9.90 14.22
C GLU A 3 -9.95 -10.14 15.55
N ASP A 4 -9.42 -9.64 16.67
CA ASP A 4 -10.03 -9.77 17.99
C ASP A 4 -11.00 -8.62 18.33
N VAL A 5 -11.34 -7.76 17.36
CA VAL A 5 -12.21 -6.57 17.56
C VAL A 5 -13.63 -6.82 17.07
N SER A 6 -14.63 -6.45 17.88
CA SER A 6 -16.04 -6.58 17.48
C SER A 6 -16.45 -5.55 16.45
N LEU A 7 -17.06 -6.02 15.35
CA LEU A 7 -17.57 -5.13 14.30
C LEU A 7 -18.77 -4.31 14.79
N SER A 8 -19.55 -4.81 15.75
CA SER A 8 -20.64 -4.03 16.35
C SER A 8 -20.10 -2.85 17.16
N GLN A 9 -19.03 -3.05 17.93
CA GLN A 9 -18.38 -1.98 18.71
C GLN A 9 -17.75 -0.94 17.78
N VAL A 10 -17.13 -1.36 16.68
CA VAL A 10 -16.58 -0.43 15.67
C VAL A 10 -17.70 0.37 15.02
N ALA A 11 -18.82 -0.26 14.64
CA ALA A 11 -19.96 0.43 14.06
C ALA A 11 -20.62 1.41 15.04
N GLU A 12 -20.69 1.07 16.33
CA GLU A 12 -21.18 1.96 17.38
C GLU A 12 -20.25 3.16 17.60
N GLN A 13 -18.94 2.93 17.62
CA GLN A 13 -17.94 3.98 17.86
C GLN A 13 -17.76 4.93 16.67
N PHE A 14 -17.72 4.41 15.45
CA PHE A 14 -17.36 5.19 14.24
C PHE A 14 -18.56 5.46 13.31
N GLY A 15 -19.74 4.91 13.61
CA GLY A 15 -20.93 5.01 12.78
C GLY A 15 -20.88 4.11 11.54
N THR A 16 -21.91 4.22 10.69
CA THR A 16 -22.02 3.46 9.43
C THR A 16 -22.46 4.36 8.27
N PRO A 17 -21.94 4.15 7.03
CA PRO A 17 -21.05 3.07 6.62
C PRO A 17 -19.58 3.29 7.05
N THR A 18 -18.92 2.23 7.49
CA THR A 18 -17.50 2.24 7.90
C THR A 18 -16.76 1.06 7.28
N TYR A 19 -15.62 1.33 6.64
CA TYR A 19 -14.68 0.30 6.19
C TYR A 19 -13.74 -0.11 7.32
N VAL A 20 -13.56 -1.42 7.50
CA VAL A 20 -12.66 -1.99 8.51
C VAL A 20 -11.66 -2.90 7.80
N TYR A 21 -10.37 -2.66 8.02
CA TYR A 21 -9.29 -3.45 7.43
C TYR A 21 -8.55 -4.23 8.51
N SER A 22 -8.26 -5.51 8.25
CA SER A 22 -7.39 -6.33 9.11
C SER A 22 -5.94 -6.13 8.69
N ARG A 23 -5.11 -5.63 9.61
CA ARG A 23 -3.67 -5.52 9.40
C ARG A 23 -3.04 -6.90 9.28
N ALA A 24 -3.41 -7.85 10.14
CA ALA A 24 -2.89 -9.21 10.11
C ALA A 24 -3.14 -9.88 8.74
N THR A 25 -4.28 -9.61 8.12
CA THR A 25 -4.61 -10.14 6.80
C THR A 25 -3.80 -9.49 5.68
N LEU A 26 -3.61 -8.17 5.72
CA LEU A 26 -2.73 -7.46 4.78
C LEU A 26 -1.30 -8.01 4.84
N GLU A 27 -0.74 -8.12 6.05
CA GLU A 27 0.62 -8.62 6.24
C GLU A 27 0.77 -10.08 5.81
N ARG A 28 -0.22 -10.94 6.14
CA ARG A 28 -0.21 -12.35 5.73
C ARG A 28 -0.22 -12.51 4.21
N HIS A 29 -1.07 -11.76 3.51
CA HIS A 29 -1.14 -11.85 2.06
C HIS A 29 0.12 -11.32 1.38
N TRP A 30 0.68 -10.21 1.89
CA TRP A 30 1.95 -9.71 1.37
C TRP A 30 3.08 -10.73 1.57
N LYS A 31 3.20 -11.32 2.78
CA LYS A 31 4.20 -12.35 3.09
C LYS A 31 4.04 -13.61 2.23
N ALA A 32 2.80 -13.98 1.89
CA ALA A 32 2.56 -15.11 1.01
C ALA A 32 3.15 -14.89 -0.40
N PHE A 33 3.09 -13.67 -0.92
CA PHE A 33 3.75 -13.32 -2.19
C PHE A 33 5.28 -13.35 -2.04
N ASP A 34 5.81 -12.62 -1.05
CA ASP A 34 7.24 -12.52 -0.77
C ASP A 34 7.92 -13.89 -0.55
N GLN A 35 7.24 -14.80 0.16
CA GLN A 35 7.78 -16.14 0.43
C GLN A 35 7.65 -17.09 -0.77
N SER A 36 6.68 -16.88 -1.66
CA SER A 36 6.43 -17.78 -2.79
C SER A 36 7.55 -17.80 -3.83
N VAL A 37 8.34 -16.72 -3.90
CA VAL A 37 9.47 -16.57 -4.82
C VAL A 37 10.78 -17.15 -4.25
N GLY A 38 10.79 -17.55 -2.97
CA GLY A 38 11.94 -18.16 -2.30
C GLY A 38 13.15 -17.22 -2.27
N ASP A 39 14.34 -17.78 -2.47
CA ASP A 39 15.61 -17.04 -2.42
C ASP A 39 15.90 -16.25 -3.71
N PHE A 40 15.02 -16.30 -4.71
CA PHE A 40 15.24 -15.57 -5.96
C PHE A 40 15.20 -14.05 -5.68
N PRO A 41 16.17 -13.25 -6.15
CA PRO A 41 16.15 -11.81 -5.95
C PRO A 41 14.86 -11.19 -6.53
N HIS A 42 14.05 -10.57 -5.68
CA HIS A 42 12.77 -10.01 -6.07
C HIS A 42 12.40 -8.77 -5.25
N LEU A 43 11.37 -8.05 -5.71
CA LEU A 43 10.73 -6.97 -5.00
C LEU A 43 9.22 -7.06 -5.20
N VAL A 44 8.46 -7.19 -4.11
CA VAL A 44 7.00 -7.13 -4.18
C VAL A 44 6.55 -5.67 -4.26
N CYS A 45 6.00 -5.28 -5.41
CA CYS A 45 5.44 -3.94 -5.62
C CYS A 45 3.92 -3.96 -5.49
N TYR A 46 3.40 -3.43 -4.39
CA TYR A 46 1.95 -3.32 -4.19
C TYR A 46 1.35 -2.25 -5.11
N ALA A 47 0.32 -2.60 -5.88
CA ALA A 47 -0.39 -1.67 -6.75
C ALA A 47 -1.26 -0.71 -5.93
N VAL A 48 -0.82 0.55 -5.78
CA VAL A 48 -1.43 1.56 -4.88
C VAL A 48 -2.88 1.86 -5.25
N LYS A 49 -3.21 1.80 -6.54
CA LYS A 49 -4.57 1.97 -7.07
C LYS A 49 -5.61 1.04 -6.46
N ALA A 50 -5.21 -0.11 -5.88
CA ALA A 50 -6.13 -1.03 -5.24
C ALA A 50 -6.66 -0.49 -3.91
N ASN A 51 -5.80 0.14 -3.10
CA ASN A 51 -6.18 0.84 -1.87
C ASN A 51 -5.05 1.80 -1.47
N SER A 52 -5.28 3.09 -1.68
CA SER A 52 -4.29 4.16 -1.42
C SER A 52 -4.40 4.78 -0.02
N ASN A 53 -5.08 4.10 0.91
CA ASN A 53 -5.15 4.52 2.30
C ASN A 53 -3.75 4.52 2.94
N ILE A 54 -3.35 5.63 3.55
CA ILE A 54 -2.02 5.82 4.15
C ILE A 54 -1.68 4.74 5.20
N GLY A 55 -2.66 4.32 6.01
CA GLY A 55 -2.45 3.28 7.02
C GLY A 55 -2.19 1.91 6.41
N VAL A 56 -2.87 1.57 5.31
CA VAL A 56 -2.63 0.34 4.53
C VAL A 56 -1.25 0.38 3.90
N LEU A 57 -0.91 1.48 3.21
CA LEU A 57 0.41 1.63 2.59
C LEU A 57 1.54 1.57 3.64
N ASN A 58 1.36 2.19 4.80
CA ASN A 58 2.34 2.15 5.89
C ASN A 58 2.56 0.73 6.41
N ALA A 59 1.48 -0.04 6.60
CA ALA A 59 1.59 -1.43 7.03
C ALA A 59 2.46 -2.26 6.07
N LEU A 60 2.29 -2.05 4.76
CA LEU A 60 3.09 -2.74 3.73
C LEU A 60 4.52 -2.19 3.62
N ALA A 61 4.71 -0.88 3.74
CA ALA A 61 6.03 -0.24 3.72
C ALA A 61 6.92 -0.79 4.86
N ARG A 62 6.35 -1.01 6.05
CA ARG A 62 7.06 -1.59 7.21
C ARG A 62 7.49 -3.04 7.01
N LEU A 63 6.89 -3.75 6.05
CA LEU A 63 7.35 -5.09 5.64
C LEU A 63 8.47 -5.05 4.59
N GLY A 64 8.80 -3.86 4.06
CA GLY A 64 9.82 -3.69 3.03
C GLY A 64 9.29 -3.69 1.59
N SER A 65 7.96 -3.61 1.42
CA SER A 65 7.30 -3.56 0.11
C SER A 65 7.83 -2.41 -0.76
N GLY A 66 7.94 -2.69 -2.06
CA GLY A 66 7.89 -1.65 -3.09
C GLY A 66 6.45 -1.27 -3.41
N PHE A 67 6.28 -0.29 -4.29
CA PHE A 67 4.94 0.20 -4.68
C PHE A 67 4.88 0.47 -6.18
N ASP A 68 3.82 -0.03 -6.82
CA ASP A 68 3.47 0.32 -8.20
C ASP A 68 2.43 1.44 -8.18
N ILE A 69 2.78 2.58 -8.77
CA ILE A 69 1.96 3.80 -8.82
C ILE A 69 1.59 4.13 -10.26
N VAL A 70 0.50 4.87 -10.44
CA VAL A 70 0.02 5.35 -11.73
C VAL A 70 -0.21 6.86 -11.78
N SER A 71 0.13 7.59 -10.71
CA SER A 71 0.10 9.05 -10.69
C SER A 71 1.05 9.65 -9.66
N ARG A 72 1.38 10.93 -9.80
CA ARG A 72 2.09 11.69 -8.75
C ARG A 72 1.32 11.68 -7.42
N GLY A 73 0.00 11.74 -7.46
CA GLY A 73 -0.81 11.70 -6.23
C GLY A 73 -0.65 10.39 -5.44
N GLU A 74 -0.29 9.29 -6.11
CA GLU A 74 0.05 8.03 -5.45
C GLU A 74 1.50 8.02 -4.96
N LEU A 75 2.44 8.60 -5.72
CA LEU A 75 3.82 8.81 -5.25
C LEU A 75 3.84 9.53 -3.91
N GLU A 76 3.14 10.66 -3.79
CA GLU A 76 3.13 11.45 -2.55
C GLU A 76 2.47 10.66 -1.39
N ARG A 77 1.50 9.79 -1.67
CA ARG A 77 0.90 8.91 -0.65
C ARG A 77 1.87 7.84 -0.17
N VAL A 78 2.65 7.25 -1.07
CA VAL A 78 3.69 6.28 -0.71
C VAL A 78 4.75 6.96 0.18
N VAL A 79 5.22 8.14 -0.21
CA VAL A 79 6.16 8.94 0.59
C VAL A 79 5.58 9.28 1.96
N ALA A 80 4.34 9.78 2.02
CA ALA A 80 3.66 10.11 3.28
C ALA A 80 3.42 8.88 4.18
N ALA A 81 3.25 7.70 3.59
CA ALA A 81 3.14 6.44 4.32
C ALA A 81 4.48 5.89 4.80
N GLY A 82 5.61 6.54 4.49
CA GLY A 82 6.96 6.10 4.83
C GLY A 82 7.49 4.98 3.94
N GLY A 83 6.94 4.82 2.73
CA GLY A 83 7.49 3.94 1.71
C GLY A 83 8.80 4.49 1.15
N ASP A 84 9.70 3.59 0.76
CA ASP A 84 11.00 3.92 0.16
C ASP A 84 10.82 4.29 -1.33
N PRO A 85 11.06 5.55 -1.75
CA PRO A 85 10.89 5.97 -3.13
C PRO A 85 11.77 5.20 -4.12
N SER A 86 12.92 4.67 -3.68
CA SER A 86 13.82 3.87 -4.53
C SER A 86 13.22 2.51 -4.93
N LYS A 87 12.13 2.10 -4.26
CA LYS A 87 11.39 0.86 -4.52
C LYS A 87 10.04 1.13 -5.21
N VAL A 88 9.86 2.31 -5.79
CA VAL A 88 8.64 2.70 -6.50
C VAL A 88 8.80 2.46 -8.00
N VAL A 89 7.81 1.79 -8.60
CA VAL A 89 7.67 1.66 -10.04
C VAL A 89 6.52 2.55 -10.49
N PHE A 90 6.77 3.45 -11.44
CA PHE A 90 5.75 4.36 -11.97
C PHE A 90 5.21 3.86 -13.31
N SER A 91 4.09 3.14 -13.26
CA SER A 91 3.34 2.63 -14.39
C SER A 91 2.37 3.67 -14.98
N GLY A 92 1.69 3.33 -16.08
CA GLY A 92 0.65 4.18 -16.70
C GLY A 92 1.08 4.84 -18.01
N VAL A 93 0.14 4.91 -18.96
CA VAL A 93 0.39 5.37 -20.35
C VAL A 93 0.28 6.89 -20.54
N GLY A 94 -0.30 7.60 -19.56
CA GLY A 94 -0.66 9.02 -19.68
C GLY A 94 0.08 9.94 -18.71
N LYS A 95 1.33 9.61 -18.36
CA LYS A 95 2.13 10.43 -17.44
C LYS A 95 2.37 11.81 -18.02
N THR A 96 2.15 12.86 -17.23
CA THR A 96 2.50 14.22 -17.63
C THR A 96 3.98 14.51 -17.36
N ALA A 97 4.51 15.57 -17.97
CA ALA A 97 5.90 15.97 -17.77
C ALA A 97 6.21 16.35 -16.30
N ASP A 98 5.26 16.97 -15.59
CA ASP A 98 5.43 17.32 -14.18
C ASP A 98 5.41 16.09 -13.25
N GLU A 99 4.61 15.07 -13.59
CA GLU A 99 4.63 13.80 -12.87
C GLU A 99 5.96 13.07 -13.04
N ILE A 100 6.52 13.07 -14.25
CA ILE A 100 7.82 12.47 -14.55
C ILE A 100 8.94 13.21 -13.81
N GLN A 101 8.97 14.54 -13.88
CA GLN A 101 9.98 15.35 -13.18
C GLN A 101 9.95 15.07 -11.67
N ARG A 102 8.77 15.10 -11.06
CA ARG A 102 8.62 14.84 -9.62
C ARG A 102 9.09 13.44 -9.22
N ALA A 103 8.93 12.44 -10.09
CA ALA A 103 9.38 11.08 -9.83
C ALA A 103 10.90 10.91 -9.94
N LEU A 104 11.60 11.86 -10.57
CA LEU A 104 13.07 11.88 -10.68
C LEU A 104 13.74 12.66 -9.54
N ASP A 105 13.02 13.56 -8.88
CA ASP A 105 13.47 14.39 -7.74
C ASP A 105 13.49 13.60 -6.41
#